data_AF-A0A4Q5NKL0-F1
#
_entry.id   AF-A0A4Q5NKL0-F1
#
_cell.length_a   1.000
_cell.length_b   1.000
_cell.length_c   1.000
_cell.angle_alpha   90.00
_cell.angle_beta   90.00
_cell.angle_gamma   90.00
#
_symmetry.space_group_name_H-M   'P 1'
#
loop_
_entity.id
_entity.type
_entity.pdbx_description
1 polymer ?
#
loop_
_entity_poly.entity_id
_entity_poly.type
_entity_poly.pdbx_seq_one_letter_code
_entity_poly.pdbx_strand_id
1 'polypeptide(L)'
;MIQFKNQVSNSNIGTALRIADLFNEKERIETFDIILEIAIADAGHSKKARDIVRSISIEWLLANIEKYAQPILDRGYDFEYWQLLDLCSEIDPDLTQRVAERAAQSQDEAIREAGEHYLN
;
A
#
# COMPACT_ATOMS: atom_id res chain seq x y z
N MET A 1 -18.36 -1.06 24.93
CA MET A 1 -17.75 -2.34 24.50
C MET A 1 -16.92 -2.13 23.22
N ILE A 2 -16.00 -1.15 23.23
CA ILE A 2 -15.28 -0.66 22.04
C ILE A 2 -13.79 -0.51 22.40
N GLN A 3 -13.17 -1.61 22.82
CA GLN A 3 -11.72 -1.65 23.12
C GLN A 3 -11.09 -3.00 22.74
N PHE A 4 -11.87 -4.04 22.41
CA PHE A 4 -11.35 -5.40 22.19
C PHE A 4 -11.12 -5.78 20.71
N LYS A 5 -11.62 -5.01 19.74
CA LYS A 5 -11.34 -5.27 18.30
C LYS A 5 -10.04 -4.64 17.79
N ASN A 6 -9.51 -3.62 18.47
CA ASN A 6 -8.21 -3.00 18.14
C ASN A 6 -7.00 -3.80 18.67
N GLN A 7 -7.22 -5.01 19.19
CA GLN A 7 -6.22 -5.90 19.76
C GLN A 7 -6.12 -7.25 19.02
N VAL A 8 -6.45 -7.32 17.72
CA VAL A 8 -5.56 -8.11 16.85
C VAL A 8 -4.26 -7.33 16.85
N SER A 9 -3.44 -7.57 17.88
CA SER A 9 -2.57 -6.56 18.45
C SER A 9 -1.53 -6.08 17.45
N ASN A 10 -1.13 -4.80 17.54
CA ASN A 10 0.08 -4.30 16.88
C ASN A 10 1.28 -5.24 17.10
N SER A 11 1.36 -5.96 18.23
CA SER A 11 2.39 -6.99 18.45
C SER A 11 2.31 -8.17 17.49
N ASN A 12 1.11 -8.59 17.07
CA ASN A 12 0.89 -9.66 16.11
C ASN A 12 1.25 -9.20 14.69
N ILE A 13 0.85 -7.99 14.28
CA ILE A 13 1.23 -7.41 12.98
C ILE A 13 2.76 -7.24 12.91
N GLY A 14 3.38 -6.66 13.93
CA GLY A 14 4.83 -6.51 13.98
C GLY A 14 5.58 -7.85 13.96
N THR A 15 4.98 -8.92 14.48
CA THR A 15 5.56 -10.27 14.43
C THR A 15 5.38 -10.92 13.06
N ALA A 16 4.19 -10.79 12.46
CA ALA A 16 3.92 -11.25 11.10
C ALA A 16 4.86 -10.57 10.08
N LEU A 17 5.07 -9.26 10.18
CA LEU A 17 5.99 -8.54 9.30
C LEU A 17 7.45 -8.97 9.50
N ARG A 18 7.87 -9.26 10.74
CA ARG A 18 9.22 -9.83 10.99
C ARG A 18 9.38 -11.21 10.36
N ILE A 19 8.32 -12.01 10.28
CA ILE A 19 8.34 -13.31 9.59
C ILE A 19 8.35 -13.10 8.07
N ALA A 20 7.51 -12.20 7.55
CA ALA A 20 7.45 -11.87 6.12
C ALA A 20 8.76 -11.27 5.59
N ASP A 21 9.53 -10.60 6.44
CA ASP A 21 10.87 -10.12 6.10
C ASP A 21 11.85 -11.27 5.82
N LEU A 22 11.62 -12.45 6.40
CA LEU A 22 12.42 -13.65 6.18
C LEU A 22 11.94 -14.49 4.98
N PHE A 23 10.78 -14.17 4.44
CA PHE A 23 10.22 -14.86 3.28
C PHE A 23 11.09 -14.64 2.04
N ASN A 24 11.14 -15.66 1.20
CA ASN A 24 11.62 -15.48 -0.17
C ASN A 24 10.58 -14.66 -0.98
N GLU A 25 10.97 -14.22 -2.17
CA GLU A 25 10.12 -13.36 -3.00
C GLU A 25 8.76 -13.98 -3.31
N LYS A 26 8.71 -15.29 -3.61
CA LYS A 26 7.46 -15.99 -3.91
C LYS A 26 6.49 -15.92 -2.72
N GLU A 27 6.97 -16.17 -1.51
CA GLU A 27 6.16 -16.11 -0.29
C GLU A 27 5.69 -14.67 0.01
N ARG A 28 6.52 -13.65 -0.26
CA ARG A 28 6.12 -12.24 -0.16
C ARG A 28 5.02 -11.89 -1.17
N ILE A 29 5.13 -12.39 -2.40
CA ILE A 29 4.10 -12.23 -3.44
C ILE A 29 2.79 -12.92 -3.02
N GLU A 30 2.85 -14.14 -2.47
CA GLU A 30 1.69 -14.89 -2.00
C GLU A 30 0.94 -14.18 -0.86
N THR A 31 1.61 -13.28 -0.14
CA THR A 31 1.05 -12.52 0.99
C THR A 31 0.99 -11.01 0.73
N PHE A 32 1.15 -10.62 -0.54
CA PHE A 32 1.35 -9.23 -0.92
C PHE A 32 0.16 -8.34 -0.61
N ASP A 33 -1.06 -8.84 -0.74
CA ASP A 33 -2.29 -8.11 -0.43
C ASP A 33 -2.31 -7.61 1.02
N ILE A 34 -1.98 -8.49 1.96
CA ILE A 34 -1.93 -8.17 3.39
C ILE A 34 -0.79 -7.19 3.68
N ILE A 35 0.38 -7.40 3.07
CA ILE A 35 1.54 -6.51 3.24
C ILE A 35 1.22 -5.11 2.70
N LEU A 36 0.60 -5.03 1.52
CA LEU A 36 0.22 -3.77 0.88
C LEU A 36 -0.83 -3.02 1.71
N GLU A 37 -1.84 -3.71 2.23
CA GLU A 37 -2.85 -3.11 3.12
C GLU A 37 -2.21 -2.47 4.35
N ILE A 38 -1.21 -3.13 4.97
CA ILE A 38 -0.46 -2.55 6.09
C ILE A 38 0.45 -1.40 5.64
N ALA A 39 1.04 -1.49 4.45
CA ALA A 39 1.97 -0.50 3.91
C ALA A 39 1.31 0.85 3.63
N ILE A 40 0.03 0.83 3.23
CA ILE A 40 -0.75 2.03 2.89
C ILE A 40 -1.73 2.47 3.99
N ALA A 41 -1.79 1.76 5.12
CA ALA A 41 -2.59 2.15 6.27
C ALA A 41 -1.89 3.20 7.15
N ASP A 42 -2.67 4.01 7.88
CA ASP A 42 -2.17 4.90 8.94
C ASP A 42 -1.82 4.10 10.21
N ALA A 43 -0.77 3.29 10.15
CA ALA A 43 -0.37 2.39 11.23
C ALA A 43 1.13 2.46 11.52
N GLY A 44 1.52 2.28 12.77
CA GLY A 44 2.93 2.29 13.21
C GLY A 44 3.83 1.19 12.59
N HIS A 45 3.26 0.32 11.76
CA HIS A 45 3.95 -0.76 11.05
C HIS A 45 4.11 -0.51 9.54
N SER A 46 3.54 0.58 9.00
CA SER A 46 3.54 0.90 7.58
C SER A 46 4.96 0.94 7.00
N LYS A 47 5.92 1.57 7.71
CA LYS A 47 7.32 1.63 7.28
C LYS A 47 7.93 0.25 7.00
N LYS A 48 7.75 -0.70 7.92
CA LYS A 48 8.33 -2.05 7.73
C LYS A 48 7.62 -2.81 6.62
N ALA A 49 6.31 -2.64 6.49
CA ALA A 49 5.57 -3.22 5.38
C ALA A 49 6.02 -2.65 4.02
N ARG A 50 6.25 -1.33 3.92
CA ARG A 50 6.81 -0.68 2.73
C ARG A 50 8.20 -1.17 2.39
N ASP A 51 9.06 -1.39 3.39
CA ASP A 51 10.38 -2.01 3.17
C ASP A 51 10.25 -3.41 2.54
N ILE A 52 9.27 -4.20 2.98
CA ILE A 52 8.99 -5.53 2.41
C ILE A 52 8.42 -5.40 1.00
N VAL A 53 7.49 -4.48 0.73
CA VAL A 53 6.99 -4.21 -0.62
C VAL A 53 8.15 -3.89 -1.57
N ARG A 54 9.02 -2.95 -1.20
CA ARG A 54 10.18 -2.55 -2.01
C ARG A 54 11.25 -3.61 -2.18
N SER A 55 11.18 -4.71 -1.42
CA SER A 55 12.10 -5.83 -1.53
C SER A 55 11.67 -6.88 -2.57
N ILE A 56 10.47 -6.76 -3.13
CA ILE A 56 9.98 -7.56 -4.25
C ILE A 56 10.57 -7.00 -5.56
N SER A 57 10.77 -7.85 -6.58
CA SER A 57 11.27 -7.39 -7.88
C SER A 57 10.44 -6.24 -8.45
N ILE A 58 11.13 -5.26 -9.00
CA ILE A 58 10.51 -4.08 -9.58
C ILE A 58 9.58 -4.47 -10.74
N GLU A 59 9.98 -5.45 -11.55
CA GLU A 59 9.18 -5.96 -12.66
C GLU A 59 7.83 -6.51 -12.19
N TRP A 60 7.82 -7.23 -11.06
CA TRP A 60 6.58 -7.73 -10.49
C TRP A 60 5.72 -6.60 -9.91
N LEU A 61 6.32 -5.66 -9.18
CA LEU A 61 5.59 -4.53 -8.60
C LEU A 61 4.91 -3.68 -9.67
N LEU A 62 5.63 -3.31 -10.74
CA LEU A 62 5.09 -2.53 -11.85
C LEU A 62 3.90 -3.20 -12.53
N ALA A 63 3.90 -4.54 -12.61
CA ALA A 63 2.85 -5.30 -13.25
C ALA A 63 1.63 -5.58 -12.34
N ASN A 64 1.77 -5.48 -11.02
CA ASN A 64 0.78 -6.03 -10.09
C ASN A 64 0.25 -5.06 -9.03
N ILE A 65 1.02 -4.05 -8.61
CA ILE A 65 0.65 -3.24 -7.43
C ILE A 65 -0.73 -2.59 -7.55
N GLU A 66 -1.07 -2.04 -8.72
CA GLU A 66 -2.38 -1.42 -8.98
C GLU A 66 -3.54 -2.42 -8.82
N LYS A 67 -3.33 -3.66 -9.28
CA LYS A 67 -4.34 -4.74 -9.17
C LYS A 67 -4.61 -5.10 -7.71
N TYR A 68 -3.56 -5.16 -6.89
CA TYR A 68 -3.69 -5.48 -5.47
C TYR A 68 -4.16 -4.28 -4.63
N ALA A 69 -3.84 -3.07 -5.06
CA ALA A 69 -4.32 -1.85 -4.42
C ALA A 69 -5.82 -1.67 -4.63
N GLN A 70 -6.36 -1.97 -5.82
CA GLN A 70 -7.75 -1.66 -6.15
C GLN A 70 -8.78 -2.13 -5.11
N PRO A 71 -8.79 -3.39 -4.64
CA PRO A 71 -9.74 -3.82 -3.62
C PRO A 71 -9.56 -3.12 -2.27
N ILE A 72 -8.34 -2.65 -1.95
CA ILE A 72 -8.08 -1.89 -0.73
C ILE A 72 -8.66 -0.49 -0.89
N LEU A 73 -8.41 0.14 -2.03
CA LEU A 73 -8.89 1.48 -2.38
C LEU A 73 -10.42 1.55 -2.53
N ASP A 74 -11.07 0.50 -3.04
CA ASP A 74 -12.53 0.42 -3.13
C ASP A 74 -13.21 0.38 -1.75
N ARG A 75 -12.46 -0.05 -0.72
CA ARG A 75 -12.93 -0.15 0.67
C ARG A 75 -12.40 0.97 1.56
N GLY A 76 -11.31 1.60 1.14
CA GLY A 76 -10.54 2.59 1.90
C GLY A 76 -11.12 3.99 1.81
N TYR A 77 -10.53 4.88 2.59
CA TYR A 77 -10.81 6.31 2.54
C TYR A 77 -9.77 6.98 1.62
N ASP A 78 -9.92 8.28 1.44
CA ASP A 78 -9.00 9.14 0.71
C ASP A 78 -7.53 9.00 1.15
N PHE A 79 -7.28 8.77 2.44
CA PHE A 79 -5.94 8.61 3.00
C PHE A 79 -5.12 7.46 2.37
N GLU A 80 -5.74 6.30 2.13
CA GLU A 80 -5.04 5.14 1.55
C GLU A 80 -4.56 5.44 0.11
N TYR A 81 -5.25 6.30 -0.63
CA TYR A 81 -4.79 6.76 -1.95
C TYR A 81 -3.51 7.60 -1.85
N TRP A 82 -3.45 8.52 -0.89
CA TRP A 82 -2.24 9.30 -0.62
C TRP A 82 -1.06 8.41 -0.26
N GLN A 83 -1.28 7.42 0.62
CA GLN A 83 -0.22 6.49 1.01
C GLN A 83 0.23 5.59 -0.14
N LEU A 84 -0.68 5.17 -1.00
CA LEU A 84 -0.33 4.40 -2.20
C LEU A 84 0.51 5.24 -3.17
N LEU A 85 0.12 6.48 -3.46
CA LEU A 85 0.87 7.38 -4.34
C LEU A 85 2.27 7.66 -3.79
N ASP A 86 2.36 7.90 -2.50
CA ASP A 86 3.64 8.06 -1.80
C ASP A 86 4.51 6.80 -1.95
N LEU A 87 3.96 5.61 -1.71
CA LEU A 87 4.68 4.35 -1.90
C LEU A 87 5.11 4.14 -3.36
N CYS A 88 4.26 4.45 -4.33
CA CYS A 88 4.61 4.39 -5.74
C CYS A 88 5.78 5.33 -6.08
N SER A 89 5.81 6.52 -5.49
CA SER A 89 6.89 7.50 -5.69
C SER A 89 8.25 7.04 -5.16
N GLU A 90 8.23 6.14 -4.17
CA GLU A 90 9.44 5.48 -3.65
C GLU A 90 9.89 4.30 -4.51
N ILE A 91 9.04 3.79 -5.40
CA ILE A 91 9.28 2.59 -6.23
C ILE A 91 9.74 3.00 -7.62
N ASP A 92 8.91 3.76 -8.34
CA ASP A 92 9.13 4.09 -9.75
C ASP A 92 8.31 5.32 -10.19
N PRO A 93 8.92 6.28 -10.90
CA PRO A 93 8.21 7.48 -11.34
C PRO A 93 7.11 7.20 -12.37
N ASP A 94 7.29 6.24 -13.29
CA ASP A 94 6.26 5.93 -14.30
C ASP A 94 5.05 5.25 -13.65
N LEU A 95 5.28 4.39 -12.65
CA LEU A 95 4.21 3.84 -11.81
C LEU A 95 3.45 4.95 -11.09
N THR A 96 4.17 5.89 -10.48
CA THR A 96 3.58 7.02 -9.77
C THR A 96 2.70 7.83 -10.70
N GLN A 97 3.21 8.16 -11.89
CA GLN A 97 2.45 8.89 -12.89
C GLN A 97 1.17 8.17 -13.28
N ARG A 98 1.22 6.86 -13.59
CA ARG A 98 0.01 6.09 -13.96
C ARG A 98 -1.05 6.08 -12.85
N VAL A 99 -0.63 5.86 -11.61
CA VAL A 99 -1.54 5.84 -10.46
C VAL A 99 -2.13 7.24 -10.21
N ALA A 100 -1.32 8.29 -10.34
CA ALA A 100 -1.74 9.68 -10.17
C ALA A 100 -2.73 10.11 -11.26
N GLU A 101 -2.47 9.78 -12.53
CA GLU A 101 -3.39 10.03 -13.65
C GLU A 101 -4.75 9.37 -13.43
N ARG A 102 -4.75 8.13 -12.91
CA ARG A 102 -5.99 7.41 -12.59
C ARG A 102 -6.73 8.05 -11.42
N ALA A 103 -6.01 8.43 -10.36
CA ALA A 103 -6.60 9.11 -9.20
C ALA A 103 -7.20 10.46 -9.59
N ALA A 104 -6.53 11.25 -10.44
CA ALA A 104 -7.00 12.54 -10.94
C ALA A 104 -8.30 12.46 -11.78
N GLN A 105 -8.64 11.27 -12.30
CA GLN A 105 -9.90 11.02 -13.00
C GLN A 105 -11.05 10.60 -12.08
N SER A 106 -10.80 10.48 -10.77
CA SER A 106 -11.81 10.08 -9.80
C SER A 106 -12.93 11.11 -9.67
N GLN A 107 -14.14 10.60 -9.45
CA GLN A 107 -15.30 11.44 -9.09
C GLN A 107 -15.25 11.87 -7.63
N ASP A 108 -14.54 11.13 -6.78
CA ASP A 108 -14.26 11.50 -5.41
C ASP A 108 -13.25 12.64 -5.38
N GLU A 109 -13.61 13.75 -4.73
CA GLU A 109 -12.80 14.96 -4.67
C GLU A 109 -11.45 14.74 -3.99
N ALA A 110 -11.41 14.01 -2.87
CA ALA A 110 -10.20 13.82 -2.11
C ALA A 110 -9.21 12.87 -2.82
N ILE A 111 -9.74 11.84 -3.51
CA ILE A 111 -8.91 10.99 -4.37
C ILE A 111 -8.37 11.78 -5.57
N ARG A 112 -9.20 12.62 -6.19
CA ARG A 112 -8.77 13.47 -7.31
C ARG A 112 -7.67 14.44 -6.89
N GLU A 113 -7.81 15.10 -5.74
CA GLU A 113 -6.78 15.98 -5.18
C GLU A 113 -5.44 15.26 -4.97
N ALA A 114 -5.48 14.01 -4.47
CA ALA A 114 -4.26 13.20 -4.32
C ALA A 114 -3.58 12.96 -5.67
N GLY A 115 -4.34 12.60 -6.70
CA GLY A 115 -3.82 12.42 -8.05
C GLY A 115 -3.22 13.70 -8.62
N GLU A 116 -3.95 14.81 -8.54
CA GLU A 116 -3.49 16.12 -9.04
C GLU A 116 -2.23 16.60 -8.31
N HIS A 117 -2.08 16.31 -7.02
CA HIS A 117 -0.88 16.66 -6.26
C HIS A 117 0.39 16.01 -6.84
N TYR A 118 0.34 14.73 -7.19
CA TYR A 118 1.50 13.99 -7.70
C TYR A 118 1.78 14.24 -9.20
N LEU A 119 0.86 14.89 -9.93
CA LEU A 119 1.04 15.27 -11.33
C LEU A 119 1.66 16.66 -11.53
N ASN A 120 1.71 17.48 -10.47
CA ASN A 120 2.21 18.86 -10.50
C ASN A 120 3.62 18.96 -9.91
#